data_AF-A0A371EXJ4-F1
#
_entry.id   AF-A0A371EXJ4-F1
#
_cell.length_a   1.000
_cell.length_b   1.000
_cell.length_c   1.000
_cell.angle_alpha   90.00
_cell.angle_beta   90.00
_cell.angle_gamma   90.00
#
_symmetry.space_group_name_H-M   'P 1'
#
loop_
_entity.id
_entity.type
_entity.pdbx_description
1 polymer ?
#
loop_
_entity_poly.entity_id
_entity_poly.type
_entity_poly.pdbx_seq_one_letter_code
_entity_poly.pdbx_strand_id
1 'polypeptide(L)'
;MGHESEPLDDFVEAHRTCLNDLMYFPSCNAYGLSSVAGNMEKLAALQNEFENVKNKLDDDGTVREEGDGSHTRLSLWPQIEATFKQMDITVTELECFKALQKQEQLATSHRINNLPGEVQKQKELEKTLQTRYESVIEELEKTQNMMDQYRLQAQERDEMEANNHAHESTETKSVEHGHAESSHDGTAEQQVDIVQEQATSSPSHDMDVDSDKMQMTHDTDANAIPVAENVDEKVEISGPNHDDNCMEETNVVGEETN
;
A
#
# COMPACT_ATOMS: atom_id res chain seq x y z
N MET A 1 -4.69 -82.91 64.42
CA MET A 1 -4.10 -81.97 63.44
C MET A 1 -2.60 -82.00 63.66
N GLY A 2 -1.94 -83.04 63.14
CA GLY A 2 -0.51 -83.28 63.33
C GLY A 2 0.22 -82.94 62.03
N HIS A 3 0.63 -81.69 61.89
CA HIS A 3 1.44 -81.20 60.75
C HIS A 3 2.83 -80.76 61.21
N GLU A 4 3.31 -81.29 62.34
CA GLU A 4 4.56 -80.88 62.97
C GLU A 4 5.81 -81.37 62.20
N SER A 5 5.61 -82.22 61.18
CA SER A 5 6.67 -82.85 60.38
C SER A 5 6.54 -82.62 58.87
N GLU A 6 5.50 -81.93 58.40
CA GLU A 6 5.34 -81.65 56.96
C GLU A 6 6.12 -80.39 56.58
N PRO A 7 6.88 -80.40 55.46
CA PRO A 7 7.58 -79.21 55.00
C PRO A 7 6.56 -78.13 54.61
N LEU A 8 6.96 -76.86 54.75
CA LEU A 8 6.12 -75.70 54.42
C LEU A 8 5.58 -75.75 52.98
N ASP A 9 6.35 -76.33 52.06
CA ASP A 9 5.96 -76.46 50.66
C ASP A 9 4.71 -77.33 50.49
N ASP A 10 4.59 -78.43 51.25
CA ASP A 10 3.41 -79.31 51.22
C ASP A 10 2.19 -78.59 51.78
N PHE A 11 2.37 -77.76 52.82
CA PHE A 11 1.29 -76.92 53.35
C PHE A 11 0.82 -75.88 52.33
N VAL A 12 1.75 -75.21 51.64
CA VAL A 12 1.43 -74.22 50.59
C VAL A 12 0.73 -74.89 49.41
N GLU A 13 1.16 -76.09 49.02
CA GLU A 13 0.53 -76.88 47.96
C GLU A 13 -0.89 -77.31 48.36
N ALA A 14 -1.09 -77.83 49.57
CA ALA A 14 -2.40 -78.17 50.10
C ALA A 14 -3.31 -76.93 50.15
N HIS A 15 -2.79 -75.78 50.62
CA HIS A 15 -3.54 -74.52 50.66
C HIS A 15 -3.94 -74.04 49.26
N ARG A 16 -3.01 -74.06 48.29
CA ARG A 16 -3.32 -73.72 46.88
C ARG A 16 -4.37 -74.65 46.30
N THR A 17 -4.28 -75.94 46.60
CA THR A 17 -5.24 -76.95 46.13
C THR A 17 -6.63 -76.68 46.70
N CYS A 18 -6.75 -76.40 48.00
CA CYS A 18 -8.02 -76.04 48.62
C CYS A 18 -8.59 -74.72 48.08
N LEU A 19 -7.74 -73.72 47.83
CA LEU A 19 -8.17 -72.44 47.27
C LEU A 19 -8.66 -72.58 45.82
N ASN A 20 -7.95 -73.37 45.01
CA ASN A 20 -8.35 -73.64 43.62
C ASN A 20 -9.64 -74.46 43.53
N ASP A 21 -9.95 -75.25 44.55
CA ASP A 21 -11.21 -75.98 44.64
C ASP A 21 -12.37 -75.09 45.13
N LEU A 22 -12.11 -73.86 45.57
CA LEU A 22 -13.16 -72.96 46.05
C LEU A 22 -13.87 -72.24 44.88
N MET A 23 -15.19 -72.31 44.83
CA MET A 23 -16.03 -71.65 43.82
C MET A 23 -17.22 -70.95 44.47
N TYR A 24 -17.64 -69.81 43.92
CA TYR A 24 -18.83 -69.11 44.39
C TYR A 24 -20.11 -69.75 43.84
N PHE A 25 -21.02 -70.18 44.72
CA PHE A 25 -22.29 -70.80 44.34
C PHE A 25 -23.46 -69.82 44.52
N PRO A 26 -24.10 -69.36 43.42
CA PRO A 26 -25.18 -68.37 43.48
C PRO A 26 -26.44 -68.87 44.19
N SER A 27 -26.73 -70.18 44.10
CA SER A 27 -27.85 -70.85 44.76
C SER A 27 -27.86 -70.65 46.27
N CYS A 28 -26.66 -70.63 46.87
CA CYS A 28 -26.46 -70.50 48.31
C CYS A 28 -25.85 -69.15 48.71
N ASN A 29 -25.50 -68.30 47.73
CA ASN A 29 -24.83 -67.02 47.90
C ASN A 29 -23.55 -67.12 48.77
N ALA A 30 -22.77 -68.17 48.57
CA ALA A 30 -21.60 -68.50 49.38
C ALA A 30 -20.52 -69.23 48.57
N TYR A 31 -19.29 -69.21 49.07
CA TYR A 31 -18.19 -69.99 48.53
C TYR A 31 -18.23 -71.43 49.06
N GLY A 32 -18.05 -72.41 48.18
CA GLY A 32 -18.00 -73.82 48.53
C GLY A 32 -16.96 -74.58 47.71
N LEU A 33 -16.72 -75.83 48.10
CA LEU A 33 -15.78 -76.72 47.40
C LEU A 33 -16.41 -77.27 46.12
N SER A 34 -15.78 -77.01 44.98
CA SER A 34 -16.15 -77.51 43.67
C SER A 34 -16.12 -79.03 43.66
N SER A 35 -15.12 -79.69 44.24
CA SER A 35 -15.02 -81.16 44.30
C SER A 35 -16.27 -81.84 44.89
N VAL A 36 -16.95 -81.19 45.84
CA VAL A 36 -18.14 -81.70 46.54
C VAL A 36 -19.45 -81.26 45.88
N ALA A 37 -19.43 -80.14 45.16
CA ALA A 37 -20.63 -79.58 44.53
C ALA A 37 -21.15 -80.42 43.35
N GLY A 38 -22.48 -80.46 43.20
CA GLY A 38 -23.12 -81.13 42.07
C GLY A 38 -22.90 -80.40 40.74
N ASN A 39 -22.94 -81.12 39.62
CA ASN A 39 -22.70 -80.53 38.29
C ASN A 39 -23.61 -79.34 37.95
N MET A 40 -24.86 -79.37 38.40
CA MET A 40 -25.81 -78.27 38.18
C MET A 40 -25.40 -76.99 38.92
N GLU A 41 -24.86 -77.14 40.14
CA GLU A 41 -24.40 -76.02 40.96
C GLU A 41 -23.13 -75.40 40.37
N LYS A 42 -22.22 -76.24 39.86
CA LYS A 42 -21.03 -75.80 39.13
C LYS A 42 -21.38 -75.04 37.85
N LEU A 43 -22.37 -75.53 37.10
CA LEU A 43 -22.84 -74.83 35.89
C LEU A 43 -23.41 -73.46 36.22
N ALA A 44 -24.25 -73.37 37.26
CA ALA A 44 -24.81 -72.08 37.71
C ALA A 44 -23.71 -71.10 38.16
N ALA A 45 -22.68 -71.59 38.87
CA ALA A 45 -21.53 -70.79 39.27
C ALA A 45 -20.74 -70.26 38.06
N LEU A 46 -20.40 -71.12 37.10
CA LEU A 46 -19.70 -70.71 35.87
C LEU A 46 -20.51 -69.71 35.04
N GLN A 47 -21.83 -69.89 34.97
CA GLN A 47 -22.71 -68.98 34.26
C GLN A 47 -22.77 -67.60 34.93
N ASN A 48 -22.73 -67.54 36.26
CA ASN A 48 -22.63 -66.28 37.01
C ASN A 48 -21.29 -65.57 36.76
N GLU A 49 -20.18 -66.30 36.81
CA GLU A 49 -18.85 -65.73 36.46
C GLU A 49 -18.83 -65.19 35.02
N PHE A 50 -19.43 -65.92 34.08
CA PHE A 50 -19.54 -65.45 32.70
C PHE A 50 -20.34 -64.15 32.57
N GLU A 51 -21.50 -64.04 33.22
CA GLU A 51 -22.28 -62.79 33.22
C GLU A 51 -21.54 -61.66 33.94
N ASN A 52 -20.80 -61.94 35.02
CA ASN A 52 -19.96 -60.94 35.69
C ASN A 52 -18.86 -60.39 34.76
N VAL A 53 -18.15 -61.28 34.07
CA VAL A 53 -17.11 -60.90 33.10
C VAL A 53 -17.71 -60.14 31.92
N LYS A 54 -18.84 -60.59 31.41
CA LYS A 54 -19.56 -59.93 30.32
C LYS A 54 -20.01 -58.53 30.74
N ASN A 55 -20.62 -58.38 31.92
CA ASN A 55 -21.00 -57.08 32.46
C ASN A 55 -19.79 -56.15 32.64
N LYS A 56 -18.64 -56.68 33.07
CA LYS A 56 -17.39 -55.89 33.16
C LYS A 56 -16.88 -55.47 31.78
N LEU A 57 -16.98 -56.33 30.79
CA LEU A 57 -16.60 -56.01 29.41
C LEU A 57 -17.53 -54.98 28.78
N ASP A 58 -18.84 -55.08 29.03
CA ASP A 58 -19.84 -54.13 28.56
C ASP A 58 -19.69 -52.77 29.29
N ASP A 59 -19.43 -52.77 30.60
CA ASP A 59 -19.07 -51.58 31.38
C ASP A 59 -17.81 -50.92 30.80
N ASP A 60 -16.73 -51.68 30.58
CA ASP A 60 -15.47 -51.16 29.99
C ASP A 60 -15.65 -50.71 28.53
N GLY A 61 -16.55 -51.34 27.78
CA GLY A 61 -16.97 -50.93 26.44
C GLY A 61 -17.69 -49.59 26.45
N THR A 62 -18.49 -49.33 27.49
CA THR A 62 -19.22 -48.07 27.69
C THR A 62 -18.30 -46.97 28.23
N VAL A 63 -17.38 -47.30 29.14
CA VAL A 63 -16.35 -46.37 29.68
C VAL A 63 -15.34 -45.95 28.60
N ARG A 64 -15.15 -46.75 27.54
CA ARG A 64 -14.39 -46.32 26.36
C ARG A 64 -15.08 -45.24 25.53
N GLU A 65 -16.40 -45.11 25.61
CA GLU A 65 -17.16 -44.08 24.90
C GLU A 65 -17.34 -42.80 25.75
N GLU A 66 -17.28 -42.89 27.07
CA GLU A 66 -17.34 -41.74 27.99
C GLU A 66 -15.95 -41.18 28.33
N GLY A 67 -15.20 -40.81 27.29
CA GLY A 67 -14.06 -39.91 27.45
C GLY A 67 -14.54 -38.46 27.46
N ASP A 68 -14.87 -37.89 28.63
CA ASP A 68 -15.27 -36.48 28.80
C ASP A 68 -14.24 -35.46 28.26
N GLY A 69 -13.02 -35.89 27.95
CA GLY A 69 -12.01 -35.11 27.22
C GLY A 69 -12.23 -35.04 25.69
N SER A 70 -13.17 -35.79 25.13
CA SER A 70 -13.49 -35.77 23.68
C SER A 70 -14.39 -34.60 23.32
N HIS A 71 -15.31 -34.19 24.19
CA HIS A 71 -16.19 -33.04 23.90
C HIS A 71 -15.43 -31.72 23.84
N THR A 72 -14.45 -31.50 24.72
CA THR A 72 -13.58 -30.30 24.66
C THR A 72 -12.70 -30.31 23.41
N ARG A 73 -12.13 -31.45 23.03
CA ARG A 73 -11.40 -31.60 21.75
C ARG A 73 -12.27 -31.30 20.52
N LEU A 74 -13.52 -31.77 20.49
CA LEU A 74 -14.46 -31.49 19.42
C LEU A 74 -14.86 -30.00 19.37
N SER A 75 -14.96 -29.33 20.52
CA SER A 75 -15.28 -27.88 20.59
C SER A 75 -14.16 -26.95 20.13
N LEU A 76 -12.90 -27.40 20.20
CA LEU A 76 -11.73 -26.63 19.75
C LEU A 76 -11.49 -26.75 18.24
N TRP A 77 -12.05 -27.77 17.59
CA TRP A 77 -11.85 -28.00 16.17
C TRP A 77 -12.25 -26.82 15.27
N PRO A 78 -13.42 -26.16 15.44
CA PRO A 78 -13.77 -24.96 14.67
C PRO A 78 -12.80 -23.81 14.90
N GLN A 79 -12.26 -23.67 16.12
CA GLN A 79 -11.28 -22.63 16.44
C GLN A 79 -9.94 -22.89 15.75
N ILE A 80 -9.51 -24.15 15.71
CA ILE A 80 -8.31 -24.59 14.98
C ILE A 80 -8.49 -24.29 13.49
N GLU A 81 -9.61 -24.70 12.89
CA GLU A 81 -9.90 -24.46 11.47
C GLU A 81 -9.96 -22.96 11.14
N ALA A 82 -10.59 -22.15 11.99
CA ALA A 82 -10.62 -20.70 11.83
C ALA A 82 -9.20 -20.09 11.87
N THR A 83 -8.34 -20.60 12.76
CA THR A 83 -6.94 -20.15 12.86
C THR A 83 -6.15 -20.50 11.61
N PHE A 84 -6.34 -21.70 11.04
CA PHE A 84 -5.73 -22.08 9.77
C PHE A 84 -6.16 -21.16 8.62
N LYS A 85 -7.46 -20.87 8.49
CA LYS A 85 -7.96 -19.91 7.50
C LYS A 85 -7.37 -18.52 7.69
N GLN A 86 -7.28 -18.06 8.94
CA GLN A 86 -6.66 -16.77 9.24
C GLN A 86 -5.17 -16.77 8.88
N MET A 87 -4.46 -17.87 9.16
CA MET A 87 -3.05 -18.02 8.79
C MET A 87 -2.87 -17.91 7.27
N ASP A 88 -3.68 -18.61 6.47
CA ASP A 88 -3.64 -18.53 5.01
C ASP A 88 -3.87 -17.10 4.51
N ILE A 89 -4.87 -16.41 5.07
CA ILE A 89 -5.13 -15.00 4.78
C ILE A 89 -3.89 -14.16 5.11
N THR A 90 -3.34 -14.28 6.32
CA THR A 90 -2.17 -13.49 6.73
C THR A 90 -0.92 -13.77 5.88
N VAL A 91 -0.74 -14.99 5.38
CA VAL A 91 0.36 -15.33 4.46
C VAL A 91 0.18 -14.60 3.13
N THR A 92 -1.02 -14.64 2.55
CA THR A 92 -1.30 -13.93 1.30
C THR A 92 -1.22 -12.41 1.46
N GLU A 93 -1.70 -11.86 2.58
CA GLU A 93 -1.57 -10.44 2.92
C GLU A 93 -0.10 -10.03 3.07
N LEU A 94 0.73 -10.86 3.70
CA LEU A 94 2.15 -10.59 3.85
C LEU A 94 2.86 -10.52 2.49
N GLU A 95 2.55 -11.44 1.59
CA GLU A 95 3.08 -11.42 0.22
C GLU A 95 2.63 -10.18 -0.55
N CYS A 96 1.35 -9.82 -0.42
CA CYS A 96 0.80 -8.58 -0.97
C CYS A 96 1.55 -7.35 -0.44
N PHE A 97 1.73 -7.22 0.87
CA PHE A 97 2.45 -6.09 1.46
C PHE A 97 3.92 -6.03 1.06
N LYS A 98 4.60 -7.18 0.89
CA LYS A 98 5.96 -7.20 0.35
C LYS A 98 6.02 -6.69 -1.10
N ALA A 99 5.03 -7.05 -1.93
CA ALA A 99 4.94 -6.55 -3.29
C ALA A 99 4.64 -5.04 -3.31
N LEU A 100 3.66 -4.58 -2.52
CA LEU A 100 3.35 -3.15 -2.38
C LEU A 100 4.54 -2.34 -1.87
N GLN A 101 5.29 -2.87 -0.90
CA GLN A 101 6.48 -2.20 -0.37
C GLN A 101 7.51 -1.94 -1.47
N LYS A 102 7.79 -2.95 -2.32
CA LYS A 102 8.73 -2.81 -3.44
C LYS A 102 8.22 -1.76 -4.44
N GLN A 103 6.94 -1.80 -4.77
CA GLN A 103 6.32 -0.83 -5.67
C GLN A 103 6.41 0.60 -5.10
N GLU A 104 6.12 0.78 -3.81
CA GLU A 104 6.12 2.08 -3.16
C GLU A 104 7.53 2.66 -3.03
N GLN A 105 8.54 1.81 -2.79
CA GLN A 105 9.95 2.21 -2.82
C GLN A 105 10.36 2.74 -4.19
N LEU A 106 9.96 2.07 -5.27
CA LEU A 106 10.21 2.54 -6.64
C LEU A 106 9.46 3.83 -6.95
N ALA A 107 8.18 3.90 -6.61
CA ALA A 107 7.35 5.09 -6.83
C ALA A 107 7.86 6.31 -6.05
N THR A 108 8.34 6.10 -4.82
CA THR A 108 8.95 7.15 -3.99
C THR A 108 10.28 7.60 -4.58
N SER A 109 11.14 6.66 -4.98
CA SER A 109 12.41 6.99 -5.65
C SER A 109 12.19 7.80 -6.93
N HIS A 110 11.20 7.42 -7.74
CA HIS A 110 10.81 8.17 -8.92
C HIS A 110 10.34 9.59 -8.58
N ARG A 111 9.48 9.76 -7.57
CA ARG A 111 9.00 11.08 -7.13
C ARG A 111 10.16 11.96 -6.65
N ILE A 112 11.06 11.41 -5.83
CA ILE A 112 12.24 12.12 -5.31
C ILE A 112 13.18 12.56 -6.42
N ASN A 113 13.39 11.73 -7.45
CA ASN A 113 14.32 12.05 -8.52
C ASN A 113 13.75 13.04 -9.54
N ASN A 114 12.43 13.00 -9.82
CA ASN A 114 11.83 13.81 -10.87
C ASN A 114 11.30 15.17 -10.40
N LEU A 115 10.63 15.22 -9.24
CA LEU A 115 9.98 16.47 -8.78
C LEU A 115 10.95 17.65 -8.62
N PRO A 116 12.16 17.49 -8.02
CA PRO A 116 13.10 18.59 -7.90
C PRO A 116 13.53 19.15 -9.25
N GLY A 117 13.75 18.28 -10.25
CA GLY A 117 14.10 18.69 -11.61
C GLY A 117 12.99 19.49 -12.28
N GLU A 118 11.74 19.05 -12.14
CA GLU A 118 10.59 19.76 -12.72
C GLU A 118 10.34 21.11 -12.03
N VAL A 119 10.47 21.16 -10.70
CA VAL A 119 10.41 22.42 -9.93
C VAL A 119 11.52 23.37 -10.36
N GLN A 120 12.72 22.87 -10.63
CA GLN A 120 13.84 23.70 -11.07
C GLN A 120 13.58 24.30 -12.46
N LYS A 121 13.06 23.52 -13.42
CA LYS A 121 12.65 24.05 -14.73
C LYS A 121 11.59 25.15 -14.59
N GLN A 122 10.61 24.94 -13.72
CA GLN A 122 9.57 25.93 -13.47
C GLN A 122 10.16 27.24 -12.90
N LYS A 123 11.12 27.14 -11.98
CA LYS A 123 11.84 28.31 -11.44
C LYS A 123 12.63 29.06 -12.50
N GLU A 124 13.29 28.35 -13.42
CA GLU A 124 14.05 28.96 -14.51
C GLU A 124 13.14 29.69 -15.50
N LEU A 125 11.98 29.10 -15.81
CA LEU A 125 10.95 29.74 -16.62
C LEU A 125 10.43 31.02 -15.95
N GLU A 126 10.07 30.94 -14.67
CA GLU A 126 9.59 32.08 -13.89
C GLU A 126 10.62 33.22 -13.89
N LYS A 127 11.89 32.90 -13.62
CA LYS A 127 12.99 33.87 -13.64
C LYS A 127 13.11 34.55 -15.02
N THR A 128 13.02 33.76 -16.09
CA THR A 128 13.10 34.29 -17.46
C THR A 128 11.94 35.24 -17.78
N LEU A 129 10.72 34.91 -17.33
CA LEU A 129 9.57 35.82 -17.49
C LEU A 129 9.77 37.10 -16.69
N GLN A 130 10.21 37.02 -15.43
CA GLN A 130 10.43 38.19 -14.58
C GLN A 130 11.45 39.15 -15.21
N THR A 131 12.60 38.64 -15.67
CA THR A 131 13.60 39.48 -16.37
C THR A 131 13.06 40.13 -17.64
N ARG A 132 12.19 39.43 -18.39
CA ARG A 132 11.54 40.02 -19.56
C ARG A 132 10.59 41.16 -19.17
N TYR A 133 9.80 40.98 -18.11
CA TYR A 133 8.92 42.03 -17.61
C TYR A 133 9.71 43.26 -17.13
N GLU A 134 10.81 43.05 -16.41
CA GLU A 134 11.73 44.12 -16.00
C GLU A 134 12.24 44.91 -17.22
N SER A 135 12.72 44.22 -18.26
CA SER A 135 13.18 44.86 -19.50
C SER A 135 12.10 45.70 -20.19
N VAL A 136 10.84 45.23 -20.20
CA VAL A 136 9.73 45.98 -20.81
C VAL A 136 9.41 47.24 -20.00
N ILE A 137 9.52 47.18 -18.67
CA ILE A 137 9.32 48.35 -17.80
C ILE A 137 10.42 49.37 -18.05
N GLU A 138 11.68 48.95 -18.15
CA GLU A 138 12.81 49.84 -18.46
C GLU A 138 12.63 50.54 -19.81
N GLU A 139 12.15 49.83 -20.84
CA GLU A 139 11.83 50.41 -22.15
C GLU A 139 10.69 51.43 -22.09
N LEU A 140 9.66 51.15 -21.30
CA LEU A 140 8.54 52.06 -21.09
C LEU A 140 9.01 53.35 -20.39
N GLU A 141 9.76 53.22 -19.29
CA GLU A 141 10.31 54.36 -18.55
C GLU A 141 11.23 55.22 -19.43
N LYS A 142 12.07 54.59 -20.24
CA LYS A 142 12.93 55.28 -21.21
C LYS A 142 12.10 56.06 -22.23
N THR A 143 11.07 55.45 -22.79
CA THR A 143 10.18 56.09 -23.77
C THR A 143 9.43 57.27 -23.16
N GLN A 144 8.94 57.10 -21.93
CA GLN A 144 8.26 58.16 -21.20
C GLN A 144 9.18 59.34 -20.88
N ASN A 145 10.41 59.08 -20.42
CA ASN A 145 11.42 60.12 -20.20
C ASN A 145 11.73 60.89 -21.49
N MET A 146 11.86 60.20 -22.63
CA MET A 146 12.06 60.87 -23.93
C MET A 146 10.88 61.77 -24.30
N MET A 147 9.63 61.32 -24.10
CA MET A 147 8.44 62.14 -24.36
C MET A 147 8.40 63.38 -23.47
N ASP A 148 8.71 63.25 -22.19
CA ASP A 148 8.76 64.39 -21.26
C ASP A 148 9.85 65.39 -21.64
N GLN A 149 11.03 64.92 -22.06
CA GLN A 149 12.11 65.80 -22.56
C GLN A 149 11.68 66.60 -23.80
N TYR A 150 11.01 65.96 -24.77
CA TYR A 150 10.51 66.66 -25.95
C TYR A 150 9.42 67.67 -25.59
N ARG A 151 8.54 67.34 -24.64
CA ARG A 151 7.49 68.25 -24.17
C ARG A 151 8.08 69.48 -23.48
N LEU A 152 9.11 69.30 -22.65
CA LEU A 152 9.84 70.41 -22.02
C LEU A 152 10.55 71.28 -23.06
N GLN A 153 11.25 70.68 -24.02
CA GLN A 153 11.93 71.42 -25.08
C GLN A 153 10.94 72.22 -25.97
N ALA A 154 9.76 71.67 -26.25
CA ALA A 154 8.71 72.38 -26.98
C ALA A 154 8.23 73.60 -26.18
N GLN A 155 7.95 73.42 -24.88
CA GLN A 155 7.55 74.51 -24.00
C GLN A 155 8.60 75.63 -23.91
N GLU A 156 9.89 75.28 -23.79
CA GLU A 156 10.99 76.26 -23.79
C GLU A 156 11.07 77.04 -25.10
N ARG A 157 10.86 76.38 -26.25
CA ARG A 157 10.83 77.06 -27.56
C ARG A 157 9.65 78.01 -27.68
N ASP A 158 8.46 77.56 -27.31
CA ASP A 158 7.25 78.39 -27.33
C ASP A 158 7.41 79.61 -26.41
N GLU A 159 8.04 79.45 -25.24
CA GLU A 159 8.33 80.57 -24.32
C GLU A 159 9.36 81.56 -24.89
N MET A 160 10.42 81.07 -25.55
CA MET A 160 11.38 81.93 -26.24
C MET A 160 10.73 82.70 -27.40
N GLU A 161 9.89 82.06 -28.20
CA GLU A 161 9.16 82.71 -29.29
C GLU A 161 8.18 83.77 -28.77
N ALA A 162 7.42 83.45 -27.71
CA ALA A 162 6.53 84.41 -27.05
C ALA A 162 7.30 85.62 -26.47
N ASN A 163 8.44 85.39 -25.81
CA ASN A 163 9.29 86.47 -25.29
C ASN A 163 9.87 87.33 -26.42
N ASN A 164 10.36 86.73 -27.50
CA ASN A 164 10.87 87.46 -28.67
C ASN A 164 9.77 88.34 -29.30
N HIS A 165 8.56 87.80 -29.50
CA HIS A 165 7.43 88.58 -30.02
C HIS A 165 7.01 89.72 -29.07
N ALA A 166 7.11 89.51 -27.74
CA ALA A 166 6.85 90.55 -26.76
C ALA A 166 7.86 91.71 -26.85
N HIS A 167 9.15 91.41 -27.04
CA HIS A 167 10.19 92.42 -27.25
C HIS A 167 9.98 93.20 -28.55
N GLU A 168 9.66 92.53 -29.66
CA GLU A 168 9.40 93.15 -30.96
C GLU A 168 8.14 94.04 -30.94
N SER A 169 7.11 93.66 -30.18
CA SER A 169 5.90 94.47 -29.94
C SER A 169 6.13 95.70 -29.06
N THR A 170 7.21 95.74 -28.27
CA THR A 170 7.61 96.92 -27.48
C THR A 170 8.50 97.88 -28.26
N GLU A 171 9.30 97.40 -29.21
CA GLU A 171 10.09 98.27 -30.12
C GLU A 171 9.25 98.88 -31.25
N THR A 172 8.25 98.15 -31.78
CA THR A 172 7.37 98.63 -32.87
C THR A 172 6.30 99.64 -32.44
N LYS A 173 6.11 99.89 -31.14
CA LYS A 173 5.22 100.99 -30.66
C LYS A 173 5.79 102.41 -30.84
N SER A 174 6.92 102.55 -31.52
CA SER A 174 7.51 103.85 -31.84
C SER A 174 7.43 104.26 -33.32
N VAL A 175 6.79 103.50 -34.21
CA VAL A 175 6.50 103.95 -35.58
C VAL A 175 5.15 103.41 -36.09
N GLU A 176 4.31 104.35 -36.51
CA GLU A 176 3.15 104.25 -37.41
C GLU A 176 1.80 103.65 -36.96
N HIS A 177 0.97 104.61 -36.54
CA HIS A 177 -0.42 104.85 -36.95
C HIS A 177 -0.72 104.50 -38.42
N GLY A 178 -1.83 103.80 -38.71
CA GLY A 178 -2.50 103.94 -40.01
C GLY A 178 -3.34 102.77 -40.55
N HIS A 179 -4.65 102.92 -40.42
CA HIS A 179 -5.70 102.59 -41.42
C HIS A 179 -6.35 101.18 -41.48
N ALA A 180 -7.64 101.23 -41.13
CA ALA A 180 -8.84 100.52 -41.62
C ALA A 180 -8.74 99.93 -43.07
N GLU A 181 -9.54 98.97 -43.53
CA GLU A 181 -10.90 98.50 -43.19
C GLU A 181 -11.22 97.25 -44.05
N SER A 182 -12.34 96.56 -43.73
CA SER A 182 -13.29 95.92 -44.68
C SER A 182 -13.18 94.42 -45.05
N SER A 183 -14.20 93.66 -44.62
CA SER A 183 -15.18 92.92 -45.48
C SER A 183 -15.50 91.46 -45.07
N HIS A 184 -16.65 91.28 -44.38
CA HIS A 184 -17.82 90.42 -44.72
C HIS A 184 -17.63 89.31 -45.79
N ASP A 185 -18.03 88.03 -45.65
CA ASP A 185 -19.36 87.41 -45.42
C ASP A 185 -19.24 85.86 -45.34
N GLY A 186 -20.32 85.15 -44.95
CA GLY A 186 -20.74 83.96 -45.72
C GLY A 186 -20.76 82.59 -45.03
N THR A 187 -21.85 82.33 -44.31
CA THR A 187 -22.35 81.05 -43.79
C THR A 187 -22.61 80.00 -44.88
N ALA A 188 -22.31 78.71 -44.65
CA ALA A 188 -23.10 77.57 -45.14
C ALA A 188 -22.68 76.23 -44.49
N GLU A 189 -23.62 75.62 -43.79
CA GLU A 189 -23.63 74.20 -43.40
C GLU A 189 -23.74 73.32 -44.65
N GLN A 190 -23.02 72.18 -44.70
CA GLN A 190 -23.55 71.02 -45.42
C GLN A 190 -22.98 69.70 -44.88
N GLN A 191 -23.87 68.95 -44.23
CA GLN A 191 -23.76 67.52 -44.00
C GLN A 191 -23.70 66.80 -45.36
N VAL A 192 -22.84 65.78 -45.47
CA VAL A 192 -23.01 64.70 -46.45
C VAL A 192 -22.79 63.36 -45.77
N ASP A 193 -23.92 62.68 -45.68
CA ASP A 193 -24.15 61.29 -45.37
C ASP A 193 -23.57 60.42 -46.50
N ILE A 194 -22.74 59.42 -46.17
CA ILE A 194 -22.44 58.29 -47.06
C ILE A 194 -22.57 57.02 -46.25
N VAL A 195 -23.73 56.38 -46.42
CA VAL A 195 -23.98 54.97 -46.13
C VAL A 195 -23.57 54.15 -47.35
N GLN A 196 -22.69 53.15 -47.18
CA GLN A 196 -22.70 51.94 -48.01
C GLN A 196 -22.02 50.76 -47.28
N GLU A 197 -22.89 49.98 -46.62
CA GLU A 197 -22.99 48.51 -46.61
C GLU A 197 -21.76 47.57 -46.66
N GLN A 198 -21.78 46.71 -45.63
CA GLN A 198 -21.71 45.23 -45.66
C GLN A 198 -20.36 44.48 -45.77
N ALA A 199 -20.10 43.79 -44.64
CA ALA A 199 -19.73 42.38 -44.51
C ALA A 199 -18.31 41.93 -44.88
N THR A 200 -17.55 41.49 -43.87
CA THR A 200 -16.92 40.14 -43.78
C THR A 200 -16.45 39.95 -42.32
N SER A 201 -17.15 39.07 -41.57
CA SER A 201 -16.70 37.72 -41.17
C SER A 201 -15.55 37.70 -40.15
N SER A 202 -15.89 37.39 -38.90
CA SER A 202 -14.94 37.00 -37.84
C SER A 202 -14.18 35.73 -38.21
N PRO A 203 -12.89 35.58 -37.84
CA PRO A 203 -12.17 34.32 -38.02
C PRO A 203 -12.63 33.28 -36.99
N SER A 204 -13.19 32.17 -37.47
CA SER A 204 -13.41 30.96 -36.71
C SER A 204 -12.09 30.27 -36.40
N HIS A 205 -11.94 29.85 -35.15
CA HIS A 205 -10.84 29.07 -34.62
C HIS A 205 -11.06 27.59 -35.03
N ASP A 206 -10.27 27.09 -35.98
CA ASP A 206 -10.15 25.66 -36.27
C ASP A 206 -8.81 25.18 -35.69
N MET A 207 -8.87 24.21 -34.79
CA MET A 207 -7.71 23.40 -34.39
C MET A 207 -8.01 21.97 -34.82
N ASP A 208 -7.31 21.54 -35.86
CA ASP A 208 -7.15 20.16 -36.27
C ASP A 208 -6.58 19.34 -35.10
N VAL A 209 -7.29 18.29 -34.69
CA VAL A 209 -6.79 17.28 -33.75
C VAL A 209 -6.90 15.93 -34.45
N ASP A 210 -5.78 15.50 -35.00
CA ASP A 210 -5.57 14.15 -35.51
C ASP A 210 -4.74 13.36 -34.50
N SER A 211 -5.31 12.28 -33.94
CA SER A 211 -4.60 11.08 -33.48
C SER A 211 -5.55 10.05 -32.89
N ASP A 212 -5.93 9.12 -33.76
CA ASP A 212 -5.91 7.67 -33.57
C ASP A 212 -6.50 7.07 -32.29
N LYS A 213 -7.76 6.67 -32.46
CA LYS A 213 -8.45 5.63 -31.70
C LYS A 213 -7.98 4.25 -32.17
N MET A 214 -6.94 3.70 -31.53
CA MET A 214 -6.63 2.27 -31.65
C MET A 214 -7.59 1.45 -30.79
N GLN A 215 -8.42 0.66 -31.46
CA GLN A 215 -9.21 -0.43 -30.91
C GLN A 215 -8.28 -1.52 -30.34
N MET A 216 -8.47 -1.92 -29.09
CA MET A 216 -7.99 -3.20 -28.57
C MET A 216 -9.11 -4.22 -28.68
N THR A 217 -9.05 -5.02 -29.75
CA THR A 217 -9.71 -6.32 -29.83
C THR A 217 -8.78 -7.36 -29.22
N HIS A 218 -9.22 -8.08 -28.20
CA HIS A 218 -8.79 -9.46 -27.99
C HIS A 218 -9.99 -10.28 -27.52
N ASP A 219 -10.40 -11.15 -28.43
CA ASP A 219 -11.40 -12.18 -28.23
C ASP A 219 -10.94 -13.24 -27.22
N THR A 220 -11.94 -13.72 -26.50
CA THR A 220 -12.05 -14.96 -25.74
C THR A 220 -11.37 -16.15 -26.41
N ASP A 221 -10.59 -16.92 -25.65
CA ASP A 221 -10.73 -18.38 -25.72
C ASP A 221 -10.46 -19.03 -24.37
N ALA A 222 -11.33 -19.96 -24.02
CA ALA A 222 -11.30 -20.76 -22.83
C ALA A 222 -10.80 -22.16 -23.18
N ASN A 223 -10.03 -22.72 -22.25
CA ASN A 223 -9.92 -24.16 -21.97
C ASN A 223 -8.89 -24.97 -22.78
N ALA A 224 -7.80 -25.40 -22.11
CA ALA A 224 -7.38 -26.80 -22.04
C ALA A 224 -6.09 -26.98 -21.22
N ILE A 225 -6.14 -27.91 -20.26
CA ILE A 225 -5.01 -28.52 -19.55
C ILE A 225 -4.26 -29.46 -20.52
N PRO A 226 -2.92 -29.55 -20.43
CA PRO A 226 -2.23 -30.85 -20.25
C PRO A 226 -1.12 -30.74 -19.18
N VAL A 227 -1.17 -31.50 -18.09
CA VAL A 227 -0.49 -32.81 -17.88
C VAL A 227 0.97 -32.86 -18.39
N ALA A 228 1.88 -32.72 -17.42
CA ALA A 228 3.20 -33.34 -17.21
C ALA A 228 4.13 -33.63 -18.40
N GLU A 229 5.33 -33.03 -18.34
CA GLU A 229 6.57 -33.76 -18.65
C GLU A 229 7.77 -33.20 -17.85
N ASN A 230 8.53 -34.12 -17.27
CA ASN A 230 9.79 -33.92 -16.53
C ASN A 230 10.89 -33.41 -17.45
N VAL A 231 11.72 -32.47 -17.00
CA VAL A 231 13.16 -32.46 -17.31
C VAL A 231 13.95 -31.90 -16.12
N ASP A 232 14.92 -32.72 -15.68
CA ASP A 232 16.06 -32.41 -14.80
C ASP A 232 16.72 -31.06 -15.08
N GLU A 233 16.98 -30.26 -14.04
CA GLU A 233 18.15 -29.39 -14.07
C GLU A 233 18.86 -29.30 -12.71
N LYS A 234 20.07 -29.84 -12.76
CA LYS A 234 21.11 -29.98 -11.75
C LYS A 234 21.58 -28.63 -11.22
N VAL A 235 21.26 -28.28 -9.97
CA VAL A 235 21.91 -27.17 -9.25
C VAL A 235 23.12 -27.72 -8.50
N GLU A 236 24.29 -27.32 -8.96
CA GLU A 236 25.59 -27.63 -8.38
C GLU A 236 25.77 -26.95 -7.01
N ILE A 237 26.14 -27.79 -6.05
CA ILE A 237 26.68 -27.39 -4.75
C ILE A 237 28.09 -26.85 -5.00
N SER A 238 28.34 -25.59 -4.65
CA SER A 238 29.69 -25.05 -4.53
C SER A 238 29.88 -24.38 -3.17
N GLY A 239 30.46 -25.13 -2.26
CA GLY A 239 31.58 -24.72 -1.43
C GLY A 239 32.63 -25.83 -1.48
N PRO A 240 33.84 -25.72 -0.90
CA PRO A 240 34.22 -24.74 0.13
C PRO A 240 35.71 -24.28 0.12
N ASN A 241 36.07 -23.51 1.16
CA ASN A 241 37.39 -23.39 1.84
C ASN A 241 38.45 -22.39 1.31
N HIS A 242 38.85 -21.47 2.20
CA HIS A 242 40.18 -21.38 2.87
C HIS A 242 41.10 -20.41 2.12
N ASP A 243 41.86 -19.49 2.70
CA ASP A 243 42.43 -19.36 4.04
C ASP A 243 42.93 -17.90 4.23
N ASP A 244 43.26 -17.58 5.49
CA ASP A 244 44.32 -16.64 5.91
C ASP A 244 44.14 -15.12 5.74
N ASN A 245 44.62 -14.23 6.61
CA ASN A 245 45.21 -14.27 7.95
C ASN A 245 45.55 -12.79 8.31
N CYS A 246 45.42 -12.45 9.60
CA CYS A 246 46.23 -11.50 10.41
C CYS A 246 46.49 -10.02 10.02
N MET A 247 46.68 -9.26 11.12
CA MET A 247 47.26 -7.92 11.31
C MET A 247 46.32 -6.74 11.02
N GLU A 248 46.23 -5.68 11.82
CA GLU A 248 46.96 -5.27 13.02
C GLU A 248 46.17 -4.12 13.67
N GLU A 249 46.37 -3.95 14.97
CA GLU A 249 45.97 -2.78 15.74
C GLU A 249 46.70 -1.52 15.23
N THR A 250 45.99 -0.40 15.05
CA THR A 250 46.59 0.92 15.30
C THR A 250 45.58 1.84 15.95
N ASN A 251 45.93 2.21 17.17
CA ASN A 251 45.36 3.24 18.02
C ASN A 251 45.99 4.59 17.62
N VAL A 252 45.22 5.63 17.27
CA VAL A 252 45.71 7.03 17.30
C VAL A 252 44.62 7.98 17.79
N VAL A 253 44.97 8.61 18.90
CA VAL A 253 44.37 9.76 19.59
C VAL A 253 44.60 11.06 18.81
N GLY A 254 43.69 12.02 18.94
CA GLY A 254 43.91 13.43 18.59
C GLY A 254 42.60 14.21 18.73
N GLU A 255 42.23 14.62 19.95
CA GLU A 255 42.52 15.93 20.55
C GLU A 255 41.64 17.06 19.99
N GLU A 256 40.66 17.41 20.83
CA GLU A 256 40.02 18.72 20.90
C GLU A 256 41.06 19.79 21.30
N THR A 257 41.10 20.93 20.61
CA THR A 257 41.33 22.25 21.25
C THR A 257 40.86 23.38 20.34
N ASN A 258 40.08 24.28 20.95
CA ASN A 258 39.84 25.72 20.70
C ASN A 258 40.56 26.40 19.52
#